data_AF-A0A9P1ILR3-F1
#
_entry.id   AF-A0A9P1ILR3-F1
#
_cell.length_a   1.000
_cell.length_b   1.000
_cell.length_c   1.000
_cell.angle_alpha   90.00
_cell.angle_beta   90.00
_cell.angle_gamma   90.00
#
_symmetry.space_group_name_H-M   'P 1'
#
loop_
_entity.id
_entity.type
_entity.pdbx_description
1 polymer ?
#
loop_
_entity_poly.entity_id
_entity_poly.type
_entity_poly.pdbx_seq_one_letter_code
_entity_poly.pdbx_strand_id
1 'polypeptide(L)'
;MYMYFWTFFCFVIFDRLIVVLGDKFDISRCPKSWTLLNRPKNHWCIKISIGTIPIAAAHTLCSRENSKSVLSGVQDSQEYKIIADLARRNIGNQSRIALGARRSTDCRAGRVRCFEWTDDVTTGNDAFEIENWTKSPESSDVDLDHLMFSVEDRRISDVEGGRSVDGALCGMRSLF
;
A
#
# COMPACT_ATOMS: atom_id res chain seq x y z
N MET A 1 66.45 -36.23 -30.22
CA MET A 1 66.00 -37.54 -29.69
C MET A 1 65.51 -37.31 -28.27
N TYR A 2 64.24 -37.64 -28.02
CA TYR A 2 63.43 -37.52 -26.78
C TYR A 2 62.86 -36.16 -26.32
N MET A 3 61.57 -35.99 -26.70
CA MET A 3 60.44 -35.37 -26.00
C MET A 3 60.42 -35.54 -24.47
N TYR A 4 60.02 -34.50 -23.72
CA TYR A 4 59.13 -34.61 -22.56
C TYR A 4 58.29 -33.32 -22.39
N PHE A 5 57.03 -33.50 -22.00
CA PHE A 5 55.87 -32.60 -22.07
C PHE A 5 55.36 -32.37 -20.62
N TRP A 6 54.50 -31.35 -20.42
CA TRP A 6 53.70 -31.02 -19.21
C TRP A 6 54.46 -30.19 -18.14
N THR A 7 53.96 -29.09 -17.56
CA THR A 7 52.60 -28.55 -17.34
C THR A 7 52.62 -27.01 -17.26
N PHE A 8 51.57 -26.39 -17.79
CA PHE A 8 51.12 -25.04 -17.47
C PHE A 8 50.66 -24.96 -16.00
N PHE A 9 51.10 -23.95 -15.24
CA PHE A 9 50.23 -23.24 -14.30
C PHE A 9 50.77 -21.82 -14.09
N CYS A 10 50.12 -20.89 -14.78
CA CYS A 10 50.31 -19.47 -14.66
C CYS A 10 49.42 -18.99 -13.49
N PHE A 11 49.99 -18.72 -12.33
CA PHE A 11 49.32 -17.97 -11.27
C PHE A 11 50.05 -16.65 -11.10
N VAL A 12 49.65 -15.67 -11.91
CA VAL A 12 49.96 -14.26 -11.65
C VAL A 12 49.04 -13.82 -10.50
N ILE A 13 49.64 -13.56 -9.34
CA ILE A 13 48.98 -13.00 -8.17
C ILE A 13 48.76 -11.51 -8.45
N PHE A 14 47.52 -11.12 -8.78
CA PHE A 14 47.09 -9.73 -8.71
C PHE A 14 46.25 -9.52 -7.45
N ASP A 15 46.67 -8.51 -6.69
CA ASP A 15 46.02 -7.84 -5.56
C ASP A 15 44.54 -8.14 -5.35
N ARG A 16 44.22 -8.79 -4.22
CA ARG A 16 42.86 -8.77 -3.67
C ARG A 16 42.72 -7.60 -2.70
N LEU A 17 42.59 -6.40 -3.25
CA LEU A 17 41.81 -5.35 -2.61
C LEU A 17 40.33 -5.76 -2.73
N ILE A 18 39.81 -6.50 -1.75
CA ILE A 18 38.37 -6.70 -1.63
C ILE A 18 37.78 -5.39 -1.10
N VAL A 19 37.34 -4.53 -2.01
CA VAL A 19 36.38 -3.48 -1.67
C VAL A 19 35.09 -4.23 -1.33
N VAL A 20 34.84 -4.43 -0.03
CA VAL A 20 33.50 -4.79 0.45
C VAL A 20 32.65 -3.53 0.23
N LEU A 21 32.12 -3.38 -0.99
CA LEU A 21 30.94 -2.56 -1.18
C LEU A 21 29.86 -3.25 -0.37
N GLY A 22 29.58 -2.69 0.82
CA GLY A 22 28.36 -2.94 1.55
C GLY A 22 27.20 -2.43 0.74
N ASP A 23 26.91 -3.08 -0.38
CA ASP A 23 25.63 -2.95 -1.03
C ASP A 23 24.64 -3.59 -0.06
N LYS A 24 23.88 -2.74 0.66
CA LYS A 24 22.56 -3.15 1.10
C LYS A 24 21.88 -3.76 -0.10
N PHE A 25 21.82 -5.08 -0.14
CA PHE A 25 21.12 -5.81 -1.18
C PHE A 25 19.63 -5.50 -0.99
N ASP A 26 19.16 -4.45 -1.67
CA ASP A 26 17.78 -3.99 -1.58
C ASP A 26 16.87 -4.95 -2.37
N ILE A 27 16.46 -6.03 -1.69
CA ILE A 27 15.51 -7.03 -2.17
C ILE A 27 14.07 -6.59 -1.84
N SER A 28 13.75 -5.31 -1.98
CA SER A 28 12.38 -4.82 -1.76
C SER A 28 11.91 -3.93 -2.91
N ARG A 29 12.01 -4.44 -4.14
CA ARG A 29 11.64 -3.65 -5.31
C ARG A 29 10.15 -3.71 -5.59
N CYS A 30 9.49 -2.60 -5.33
CA CYS A 30 8.18 -2.33 -5.92
C CYS A 30 8.33 -2.09 -7.43
N PRO A 31 7.29 -2.40 -8.24
CA PRO A 31 7.30 -2.05 -9.65
C PRO A 31 7.46 -0.54 -9.87
N LYS A 32 7.81 -0.16 -11.09
CA LYS A 32 8.01 1.25 -11.44
C LYS A 32 6.76 2.07 -11.08
N SER A 33 6.97 3.21 -10.43
CA SER A 33 5.91 4.14 -9.97
C SER A 33 5.05 3.62 -8.81
N TRP A 34 5.53 2.61 -8.08
CA TRP A 34 4.98 2.19 -6.79
C TRP A 34 5.91 2.60 -5.65
N THR A 35 5.33 2.94 -4.51
CA THR A 35 6.06 3.34 -3.30
C THR A 35 6.16 2.16 -2.35
N LEU A 36 7.36 1.85 -1.90
CA LEU A 36 7.60 0.81 -0.90
C LEU A 36 7.27 1.34 0.51
N LEU A 37 6.51 0.56 1.25
CA LEU A 37 6.22 0.73 2.66
C LEU A 37 6.69 -0.51 3.44
N ASN A 38 7.21 -0.25 4.65
CA ASN A 38 7.69 -1.28 5.55
C ASN A 38 6.62 -1.56 6.60
N ARG A 39 5.81 -2.60 6.39
CA ARG A 39 4.83 -3.06 7.39
C ARG A 39 5.43 -4.17 8.26
N PRO A 40 4.95 -4.34 9.51
CA PRO A 40 5.46 -5.38 10.41
C PRO A 40 5.40 -6.80 9.83
N LYS A 41 4.38 -7.08 9.00
CA LYS A 41 4.21 -8.40 8.38
C LYS A 41 5.10 -8.60 7.15
N ASN A 42 5.17 -7.62 6.25
CA ASN A 42 5.85 -7.72 4.96
C ASN A 42 6.11 -6.34 4.34
N HIS A 43 7.05 -6.28 3.39
CA HIS A 43 7.17 -5.16 2.46
C HIS A 43 5.91 -5.02 1.59
N TRP A 44 5.36 -3.82 1.52
CA TRP A 44 4.10 -3.54 0.85
C TRP A 44 4.28 -2.38 -0.14
N CYS A 45 3.86 -2.60 -1.38
CA CYS A 45 3.97 -1.62 -2.45
C CYS A 45 2.63 -0.94 -2.64
N ILE A 46 2.60 0.39 -2.52
CA ILE A 46 1.39 1.18 -2.74
C ILE A 46 1.47 2.08 -3.95
N LYS A 47 0.32 2.41 -4.52
CA LYS A 47 0.15 3.39 -5.58
C LYS A 47 -1.23 4.04 -5.46
N ILE A 48 -1.30 5.32 -5.83
CA ILE A 48 -2.58 6.01 -6.04
C ILE A 48 -2.96 5.79 -7.51
N SER A 49 -3.99 4.98 -7.75
CA SER A 49 -4.58 4.84 -9.08
C SER A 49 -5.60 5.94 -9.32
N ILE A 50 -5.64 6.46 -10.53
CA ILE A 50 -6.46 7.61 -10.91
C ILE A 50 -7.66 7.11 -11.71
N GLY A 51 -8.86 7.55 -11.34
CA GLY A 51 -10.06 7.26 -12.10
C GLY A 51 -11.33 7.62 -11.34
N THR A 52 -12.27 8.28 -12.03
CA THR A 52 -13.57 8.61 -11.46
C THR A 52 -14.52 7.43 -11.59
N ILE A 53 -14.89 6.82 -10.47
CA ILE A 53 -15.73 5.63 -10.43
C ILE A 53 -16.52 5.55 -9.11
N PRO A 54 -17.67 4.85 -9.05
CA PRO A 54 -18.30 4.51 -7.77
C PRO A 54 -17.34 3.72 -6.88
N ILE A 55 -17.32 4.02 -5.59
CA ILE A 55 -16.38 3.43 -4.63
C ILE A 55 -16.50 1.90 -4.54
N ALA A 56 -17.70 1.35 -4.71
CA ALA A 56 -17.92 -0.10 -4.75
C ALA A 56 -17.15 -0.79 -5.91
N ALA A 57 -16.87 -0.07 -6.99
CA ALA A 57 -16.12 -0.57 -8.13
C ALA A 57 -14.64 -0.15 -8.11
N ALA A 58 -14.16 0.54 -7.06
CA ALA A 58 -12.80 1.04 -6.98
C ALA A 58 -11.72 -0.06 -7.03
N HIS A 59 -12.04 -1.30 -6.63
CA HIS A 59 -11.14 -2.44 -6.79
C HIS A 59 -10.67 -2.65 -8.24
N THR A 60 -11.50 -2.27 -9.21
CA THR A 60 -11.16 -2.38 -10.64
C THR A 60 -10.03 -1.44 -11.05
N LEU A 61 -9.86 -0.30 -10.36
CA LEU A 61 -8.72 0.60 -10.59
C LEU A 61 -7.42 -0.11 -10.23
N CYS A 62 -7.38 -0.81 -9.10
CA CYS A 62 -6.20 -1.53 -8.67
C CYS A 62 -5.85 -2.71 -9.58
N SER A 63 -6.85 -3.51 -9.98
CA SER A 63 -6.61 -4.62 -10.90
C SER A 63 -6.10 -4.17 -12.29
N ARG A 64 -6.44 -2.95 -12.73
CA ARG A 64 -5.90 -2.36 -13.97
C ARG A 64 -4.43 -1.97 -13.85
N GLU A 65 -3.99 -1.53 -12.67
CA GLU A 65 -2.58 -1.20 -12.41
C GLU A 65 -1.71 -2.45 -12.35
N ASN A 66 -2.20 -3.50 -11.69
CA ASN A 66 -1.55 -4.80 -11.60
C ASN A 66 -2.56 -5.88 -11.20
N SER A 67 -2.50 -7.06 -11.81
CA SER A 67 -3.42 -8.16 -11.51
C SER A 67 -3.34 -8.69 -10.07
N LYS A 68 -2.22 -8.43 -9.35
CA LYS A 68 -2.04 -8.78 -7.94
C LYS A 68 -2.38 -7.65 -6.98
N SER A 69 -2.73 -6.48 -7.49
CA SER A 69 -3.07 -5.33 -6.66
C SER A 69 -4.51 -5.36 -6.20
N VAL A 70 -4.69 -5.04 -4.92
CA VAL A 70 -5.98 -4.89 -4.25
C VAL A 70 -6.12 -3.48 -3.68
N LEU A 71 -7.31 -3.11 -3.22
CA LEU A 71 -7.47 -1.91 -2.39
C LEU A 71 -6.71 -2.13 -1.07
N SER A 72 -5.93 -1.13 -0.66
CA SER A 72 -5.10 -1.24 0.55
C SER A 72 -5.69 -0.51 1.73
N GLY A 73 -5.42 -1.04 2.92
CA GLY A 73 -5.60 -0.34 4.18
C GLY A 73 -4.43 0.59 4.52
N VAL A 74 -4.54 1.28 5.65
CA VAL A 74 -3.53 2.22 6.16
C VAL A 74 -2.96 1.68 7.46
N GLN A 75 -1.65 1.41 7.50
CA GLN A 75 -1.03 0.76 8.66
C GLN A 75 -0.93 1.69 9.87
N ASP A 76 -0.38 2.88 9.68
CA ASP A 76 -0.04 3.76 10.80
C ASP A 76 -0.09 5.24 10.40
N SER A 77 0.14 6.12 11.38
CA SER A 77 0.15 7.57 11.17
C SER A 77 1.22 8.07 10.18
N GLN A 78 2.29 7.30 9.95
CA GLN A 78 3.32 7.64 8.98
C GLN A 78 2.86 7.28 7.57
N GLU A 79 2.32 6.08 7.35
CA GLU A 79 1.71 5.68 6.08
C GLU A 79 0.60 6.66 5.68
N TYR A 80 -0.22 7.07 6.64
CA TYR A 80 -1.27 8.06 6.43
C TYR A 80 -0.75 9.36 5.80
N LYS A 81 0.37 9.91 6.30
CA LYS A 81 1.00 11.12 5.74
C LYS A 81 1.52 10.88 4.32
N ILE A 82 2.17 9.73 4.10
CA ILE A 82 2.70 9.35 2.78
C ILE A 82 1.57 9.24 1.76
N ILE A 83 0.45 8.62 2.12
CA ILE A 83 -0.73 8.45 1.26
C ILE A 83 -1.34 9.81 0.91
N ALA A 84 -1.52 10.69 1.90
CA ALA A 84 -2.05 12.04 1.67
C ALA A 84 -1.17 12.82 0.67
N ASP A 85 0.15 12.76 0.85
CA ASP A 85 1.12 13.41 -0.02
C ASP A 85 1.14 12.81 -1.44
N LEU A 86 1.04 11.48 -1.55
CA LEU A 86 0.95 10.81 -2.85
C LEU A 86 -0.33 11.21 -3.58
N ALA A 87 -1.47 11.21 -2.90
CA ALA A 87 -2.75 11.54 -3.52
C ALA A 87 -2.80 13.01 -3.97
N ARG A 88 -2.31 13.93 -3.13
CA ARG A 88 -2.17 15.35 -3.46
C ARG A 88 -1.30 15.57 -4.70
N ARG A 89 -0.18 14.86 -4.83
CA ARG A 89 0.73 14.99 -5.98
C ARG A 89 0.20 14.38 -7.27
N ASN A 90 -0.56 13.28 -7.20
CA ASN A 90 -0.98 12.53 -8.38
C ASN A 90 -2.36 12.92 -8.90
N ILE A 91 -3.30 13.25 -8.03
CA ILE A 91 -4.71 13.54 -8.40
C ILE A 91 -5.09 14.98 -8.05
N GLY A 92 -4.59 15.50 -6.93
CA GLY A 92 -4.84 16.88 -6.49
C GLY A 92 -5.48 16.96 -5.11
N ASN A 93 -5.57 18.18 -4.58
CA ASN A 93 -5.95 18.40 -3.18
C ASN A 93 -7.43 18.09 -2.89
N GLN A 94 -8.33 18.33 -3.85
CA GLN A 94 -9.78 18.15 -3.67
C GLN A 94 -10.26 16.72 -4.00
N SER A 95 -9.32 15.78 -4.11
CA SER A 95 -9.61 14.42 -4.54
C SER A 95 -10.08 13.54 -3.39
N ARG A 96 -10.85 12.52 -3.74
CA ARG A 96 -11.31 11.45 -2.86
C ARG A 96 -10.74 10.13 -3.35
N ILE A 97 -10.15 9.35 -2.47
CA ILE A 97 -9.63 8.03 -2.83
C ILE A 97 -10.31 6.92 -2.03
N ALA A 98 -10.57 5.79 -2.68
CA ALA A 98 -11.08 4.59 -2.04
C ALA A 98 -9.99 3.89 -1.21
N LEU A 99 -10.37 3.36 -0.05
CA LEU A 99 -9.53 2.51 0.80
C LEU A 99 -10.08 1.08 0.85
N GLY A 100 -9.20 0.12 1.14
CA GLY A 100 -9.55 -1.29 1.23
C GLY A 100 -10.03 -1.69 2.61
N ALA A 101 -11.29 -1.39 2.92
CA ALA A 101 -11.94 -1.82 4.15
C ALA A 101 -13.37 -2.28 3.89
N ARG A 102 -13.87 -3.18 4.75
CA ARG A 102 -15.25 -3.63 4.75
C ARG A 102 -15.87 -3.46 6.13
N ARG A 103 -17.16 -3.18 6.16
CA ARG A 103 -17.92 -3.13 7.40
C ARG A 103 -18.06 -4.53 7.98
N SER A 104 -17.75 -4.69 9.26
CA SER A 104 -17.96 -5.93 10.00
C SER A 104 -19.45 -6.17 10.20
N THR A 105 -19.89 -7.42 10.02
CA THR A 105 -21.27 -7.86 10.31
C THR A 105 -21.66 -7.69 11.77
N ASP A 106 -20.67 -7.63 12.66
CA ASP A 106 -20.87 -7.45 14.10
C ASP A 106 -20.80 -5.97 14.54
N CYS A 107 -20.84 -5.04 13.59
CA CYS A 107 -20.93 -3.63 13.90
C CYS A 107 -22.28 -3.32 14.58
N ARG A 108 -22.21 -2.70 15.76
CA ARG A 108 -23.37 -2.25 16.55
C ARG A 108 -23.09 -0.85 17.08
N ALA A 109 -24.15 -0.09 17.34
CA ALA A 109 -24.04 1.22 17.98
C ALA A 109 -23.21 1.14 19.27
N GLY A 110 -22.26 2.07 19.44
CA GLY A 110 -21.31 2.08 20.57
C GLY A 110 -20.05 1.22 20.38
N ARG A 111 -19.92 0.46 19.29
CA ARG A 111 -18.66 -0.23 18.95
C ARG A 111 -17.72 0.75 18.24
N VAL A 112 -16.52 0.92 18.80
CA VAL A 112 -15.49 1.83 18.28
C VAL A 112 -14.90 1.34 16.94
N ARG A 113 -15.04 0.04 16.63
CA ARG A 113 -14.46 -0.59 15.44
C ARG A 113 -15.49 -1.39 14.67
N CYS A 114 -15.96 -0.80 13.58
CA CYS A 114 -16.94 -1.37 12.67
C CYS A 114 -16.36 -1.74 11.30
N PHE A 115 -15.09 -1.43 11.04
CA PHE A 115 -14.42 -1.73 9.78
C PHE A 115 -13.22 -2.63 10.01
N GLU A 116 -12.94 -3.46 9.02
CA GLU A 116 -11.74 -4.28 8.93
C GLU A 116 -11.11 -4.14 7.55
N TRP A 117 -9.78 -4.14 7.51
CA TRP A 117 -9.03 -4.03 6.26
C TRP A 117 -9.21 -5.28 5.40
N THR A 118 -9.32 -5.10 4.09
CA THR A 118 -9.55 -6.19 3.13
C THR A 118 -8.28 -6.67 2.43
N ASP A 119 -7.11 -6.10 2.75
CA ASP A 119 -5.85 -6.43 2.08
C ASP A 119 -5.05 -7.54 2.77
N ASP A 120 -5.55 -8.11 3.87
CA ASP A 120 -4.96 -9.18 4.69
C ASP A 120 -3.58 -8.88 5.32
N VAL A 121 -2.97 -7.73 5.00
CA VAL A 121 -1.63 -7.36 5.46
C VAL A 121 -1.64 -6.19 6.43
N THR A 122 -2.59 -5.27 6.31
CA THR A 122 -2.73 -4.16 7.24
C THR A 122 -3.20 -4.68 8.60
N THR A 123 -2.43 -4.40 9.64
CA THR A 123 -2.78 -4.78 11.03
C THR A 123 -3.00 -3.59 11.94
N GLY A 124 -2.47 -2.44 11.57
CA GLY A 124 -2.57 -1.24 12.38
C GLY A 124 -3.93 -0.57 12.21
N ASN A 125 -4.29 0.17 13.25
CA ASN A 125 -5.59 0.82 13.37
C ASN A 125 -5.45 2.33 13.56
N ASP A 126 -4.24 2.88 13.48
CA ASP A 126 -4.00 4.31 13.74
C ASP A 126 -4.86 5.19 12.83
N ALA A 127 -5.12 4.78 11.58
CA ALA A 127 -6.02 5.51 10.69
C ALA A 127 -7.46 5.64 11.24
N PHE A 128 -7.87 4.70 12.10
CA PHE A 128 -9.13 4.74 12.84
C PHE A 128 -9.05 5.52 14.17
N GLU A 129 -7.84 5.83 14.65
CA GLU A 129 -7.64 6.51 15.94
C GLU A 129 -7.28 7.99 15.75
N ILE A 130 -6.51 8.31 14.70
CA ILE A 130 -6.07 9.67 14.32
C ILE A 130 -7.25 10.62 14.12
N GLU A 131 -8.35 10.11 13.59
CA GLU A 131 -9.51 10.92 13.22
C GLU A 131 -10.47 11.18 14.38
N ASN A 132 -10.14 10.72 15.59
CA ASN A 132 -11.01 10.84 16.76
C ASN A 132 -12.44 10.45 16.37
N TRP A 133 -12.66 9.16 16.06
CA TRP A 133 -13.92 8.53 15.62
C TRP A 133 -15.05 8.69 16.67
N THR A 134 -15.30 9.92 17.10
CA THR A 134 -16.44 10.38 17.89
C THR A 134 -17.71 10.34 17.05
N LYS A 135 -17.57 10.13 15.74
CA LYS A 135 -18.59 9.60 14.84
C LYS A 135 -18.07 8.34 14.12
N SER A 136 -17.68 7.29 14.87
CA SER A 136 -17.89 5.91 14.37
C SER A 136 -19.33 5.84 13.86
N PRO A 137 -19.68 5.17 12.75
CA PRO A 137 -20.92 5.41 12.03
C PRO A 137 -22.12 5.37 12.98
N GLU A 138 -22.55 6.56 13.42
CA GLU A 138 -23.76 6.73 14.23
C GLU A 138 -24.99 6.56 13.35
N SER A 139 -24.81 6.47 12.03
CA SER A 139 -25.89 6.06 11.18
C SER A 139 -26.14 4.57 11.41
N SER A 140 -27.35 4.28 11.86
CA SER A 140 -28.03 2.99 11.63
C SER A 140 -28.20 2.67 10.14
N ASP A 141 -27.48 3.36 9.26
CA ASP A 141 -27.59 3.30 7.82
C ASP A 141 -26.72 2.16 7.33
N VAL A 142 -27.41 1.09 6.94
CA VAL A 142 -26.83 -0.17 6.49
C VAL A 142 -26.06 -0.02 5.19
N ASP A 143 -26.24 1.10 4.48
CA ASP A 143 -25.63 1.34 3.17
C ASP A 143 -24.23 1.97 3.27
N LEU A 144 -23.76 2.37 4.46
CA LEU A 144 -22.40 2.90 4.67
C LEU A 144 -21.39 1.77 4.96
N ASP A 145 -20.90 1.14 3.91
CA ASP A 145 -20.05 -0.05 3.95
C ASP A 145 -18.65 0.13 3.33
N HIS A 146 -18.34 1.31 2.77
CA HIS A 146 -17.05 1.62 2.15
C HIS A 146 -16.31 2.74 2.88
N LEU A 147 -14.97 2.76 2.80
CA LEU A 147 -14.14 3.84 3.34
C LEU A 147 -13.51 4.70 2.25
N MET A 148 -13.66 6.01 2.41
CA MET A 148 -13.15 7.03 1.53
C MET A 148 -12.20 7.96 2.29
N PHE A 149 -11.07 8.29 1.68
CA PHE A 149 -10.13 9.29 2.19
C PHE A 149 -10.29 10.60 1.41
N SER A 150 -10.65 11.68 2.10
CA SER A 150 -10.63 13.06 1.60
C SER A 150 -9.22 13.61 1.70
N VAL A 151 -8.60 13.96 0.56
CA VAL A 151 -7.23 14.49 0.53
C VAL A 151 -7.17 15.90 1.10
N GLU A 152 -8.22 16.70 0.88
CA GLU A 152 -8.30 18.10 1.32
C GLU A 152 -8.37 18.18 2.84
N ASP A 153 -9.35 17.47 3.40
CA ASP A 153 -9.60 17.47 4.84
C ASP A 153 -8.60 16.61 5.60
N ARG A 154 -7.88 15.73 4.87
CA ARG A 154 -7.12 14.62 5.45
C ARG A 154 -8.02 13.91 6.46
N ARG A 155 -9.07 13.28 5.93
CA ARG A 155 -10.08 12.62 6.76
C ARG A 155 -10.58 11.36 6.10
N ILE A 156 -10.71 10.30 6.88
CA ILE A 156 -11.40 9.07 6.47
C ILE A 156 -12.87 9.18 6.84
N SER A 157 -13.76 8.76 5.94
CA SER A 157 -15.20 8.71 6.17
C SER A 157 -15.77 7.44 5.58
N ASP A 158 -16.78 6.90 6.25
CA ASP A 158 -17.65 5.88 5.69
C ASP A 158 -18.64 6.51 4.71
N VAL A 159 -18.88 5.81 3.60
CA VAL A 159 -19.75 6.27 2.51
C VAL A 159 -20.50 5.11 1.89
N GLU A 160 -21.60 5.44 1.21
CA GLU A 160 -22.35 4.50 0.38
C GLU A 160 -21.53 4.03 -0.84
N GLY A 161 -21.76 2.79 -1.28
CA GLY A 161 -21.08 2.20 -2.43
C GLY A 161 -21.25 2.98 -3.75
N GLY A 162 -22.34 3.74 -3.88
CA GLY A 162 -22.63 4.59 -5.04
C GLY A 162 -21.81 5.89 -5.10
N ARG A 163 -21.12 6.26 -4.02
CA ARG A 163 -20.36 7.51 -3.96
C ARG A 163 -19.18 7.48 -4.92
N SER A 164 -19.05 8.50 -5.76
CA SER A 164 -17.91 8.64 -6.66
C SER A 164 -16.63 9.03 -5.91
N VAL A 165 -15.54 8.36 -6.26
CA VAL A 165 -14.15 8.70 -5.89
C VAL A 165 -13.36 9.08 -7.13
N ASP A 166 -12.25 9.78 -6.95
CA ASP A 166 -11.34 10.24 -8.01
C ASP A 166 -10.14 9.30 -8.21
N GLY A 167 -9.99 8.33 -7.31
CA GLY A 167 -8.95 7.33 -7.36
C GLY A 167 -9.08 6.26 -6.28
N ALA A 168 -8.04 5.44 -6.17
CA ALA A 168 -7.96 4.37 -5.19
C ALA A 168 -6.54 4.22 -4.62
N LEU A 169 -6.45 3.91 -3.33
CA LEU A 169 -5.22 3.44 -2.73
C LEU A 169 -5.06 1.95 -3.06
N CYS A 170 -4.15 1.66 -3.97
CA CYS A 170 -3.86 0.31 -4.42
C CYS A 170 -2.60 -0.20 -3.74
N GLY A 171 -2.61 -1.48 -3.36
CA GLY A 171 -1.50 -2.14 -2.70
C GLY A 171 -1.27 -3.57 -3.18
N MET A 172 -0.02 -4.02 -3.13
CA MET A 172 0.36 -5.42 -3.35
C MET A 172 1.66 -5.76 -2.62
N ARG A 173 1.93 -7.07 -2.47
CA ARG A 173 3.18 -7.56 -1.88
C ARG A 173 4.37 -7.16 -2.75
N SER A 174 5.50 -6.86 -2.11
CA SER A 174 6.77 -6.70 -2.81
C SER A 174 7.14 -8.00 -3.55
N LEU A 175 7.88 -7.87 -4.66
CA LEU A 175 8.15 -8.98 -5.58
C LEU A 175 9.19 -10.00 -5.08
N PHE A 176 9.62 -9.90 -3.82
CA PHE A 176 10.60 -10.78 -3.21
C PHE A 176 10.29 -11.03 -1.73
#